data_AF-A0A2D5V3D7-F1
#
_entry.id   AF-A0A2D5V3D7-F1
#
_cell.length_a   1.000
_cell.length_b   1.000
_cell.length_c   1.000
_cell.angle_alpha   90.00
_cell.angle_beta   90.00
_cell.angle_gamma   90.00
#
_symmetry.space_group_name_H-M   'P 1'
#
loop_
_entity.id
_entity.type
_entity.pdbx_description
1 polymer ?
#
loop_
_entity_poly.entity_id
_entity_poly.type
_entity_poly.pdbx_seq_one_letter_code
_entity_poly.pdbx_strand_id
1 'polypeptide(L)'
;MNNLIKYHTVLILKLLVFGSFYSQSIESRLILKEGNNSYKKGDFKNSSNSYIKSIAEDQNNLDAIYNNGNSYMMSGDFKGARENFNNYISKSKSKTDKAKAHYNIGNSYLTQYAKETKEGGQPPSEYLESAVNEYKKSLRHNPKDSDARYNLSYALKMMQNQQNKDQDKKDQDNKDQNKKDQDKKDQEKKDQDNKDQDKKDQDKKDQEKKDQDNKDQDKKDQDNKDQEKKDQEKKDQDNKD
;
A
#
# COMPACT_ATOMS: atom_id res chain seq x y z
N MET A 1 31.80 49.68 34.35
CA MET A 1 32.14 48.24 34.37
C MET A 1 30.90 47.34 34.27
N ASN A 2 29.94 47.37 35.20
CA ASN A 2 28.82 46.40 35.30
C ASN A 2 28.08 46.06 33.99
N ASN A 3 27.81 47.04 33.12
CA ASN A 3 27.12 46.78 31.84
C ASN A 3 27.96 45.91 30.89
N LEU A 4 29.28 46.10 30.84
CA LEU A 4 30.17 45.30 29.99
C LEU A 4 30.19 43.83 30.44
N ILE A 5 30.22 43.60 31.75
CA ILE A 5 30.13 42.26 32.37
C ILE A 5 28.79 41.60 32.02
N LYS A 6 27.66 42.34 32.06
CA LYS A 6 26.35 41.83 31.61
C LYS A 6 26.33 41.45 30.12
N TYR A 7 26.93 42.24 29.24
CA TYR A 7 26.99 41.87 27.81
C TYR A 7 27.83 40.63 27.56
N HIS A 8 28.98 40.48 28.25
CA HIS A 8 29.80 39.27 28.12
C HIS A 8 29.11 38.02 28.69
N THR A 9 28.45 38.08 29.85
CA THR A 9 27.70 36.91 30.36
C THR A 9 26.52 36.52 29.47
N VAL A 10 25.77 37.49 28.93
CA VAL A 10 24.71 37.20 27.95
C VAL A 10 25.26 36.62 26.63
N LEU A 11 26.43 37.05 26.17
CA LEU A 11 27.08 36.49 24.99
C LEU A 11 27.55 35.05 25.21
N ILE A 12 28.19 34.77 26.35
CA ILE A 12 28.63 33.42 26.74
C ILE A 12 27.44 32.48 26.88
N LEU A 13 26.34 32.91 27.51
CA LEU A 13 25.12 32.10 27.63
C LEU A 13 24.56 31.71 26.25
N LYS A 14 24.54 32.64 25.29
CA LYS A 14 24.10 32.37 23.91
C LYS A 14 25.01 31.35 23.21
N LEU A 15 26.32 31.51 23.32
CA LEU A 15 27.29 30.58 22.71
C LEU A 15 27.15 29.15 23.24
N LEU A 16 26.95 28.99 24.56
CA LEU A 16 26.70 27.69 25.18
C LEU A 16 25.40 27.04 24.66
N VAL A 17 24.31 27.80 24.57
CA VAL A 17 23.01 27.30 24.06
C VAL A 17 23.12 26.87 22.58
N PHE A 18 23.82 27.62 21.73
CA PHE A 18 24.01 27.22 20.33
C PHE A 18 24.85 25.94 20.19
N GLY A 19 25.88 25.75 21.01
CA GLY A 19 26.75 24.56 20.96
C GLY A 19 25.98 23.24 21.13
N SER A 20 25.05 23.19 22.10
CA SER A 20 24.27 21.98 22.40
C SER A 20 23.44 21.49 21.22
N PHE A 21 22.74 22.39 20.51
CA PHE A 21 21.93 22.03 19.35
C PHE A 21 22.75 21.47 18.20
N TYR A 22 23.96 22.00 17.95
CA TYR A 22 24.85 21.44 16.92
C TYR A 22 25.32 20.04 17.29
N SER A 23 25.63 19.78 18.57
CA SER A 23 26.08 18.46 19.05
C SER A 23 25.02 17.38 18.86
N GLN A 24 23.79 17.62 19.31
CA GLN A 24 22.65 16.69 19.16
C GLN A 24 22.41 16.30 17.68
N SER A 25 22.52 17.27 16.78
CA SER A 25 22.39 17.02 15.33
C SER A 25 23.46 16.08 14.78
N ILE A 26 24.67 16.03 15.37
CA ILE A 26 25.77 15.17 14.92
C ILE A 26 25.53 13.74 15.39
N GLU A 27 25.18 13.56 16.67
CA GLU A 27 24.92 12.26 17.27
C GLU A 27 23.74 11.55 16.60
N SER A 28 22.61 12.25 16.42
CA SER A 28 21.46 11.74 15.65
C SER A 28 21.87 11.23 14.25
N ARG A 29 22.74 11.96 13.54
CA ARG A 29 23.23 11.59 12.20
C ARG A 29 24.25 10.44 12.19
N LEU A 30 24.94 10.18 13.29
CA LEU A 30 25.78 8.98 13.43
C LEU A 30 24.91 7.75 13.66
N ILE A 31 23.97 7.82 14.59
CA ILE A 31 23.03 6.73 14.89
C ILE A 31 22.16 6.39 13.67
N LEU A 32 21.76 7.39 12.86
CA LEU A 32 21.09 7.18 11.56
C LEU A 32 21.91 6.28 10.62
N LYS A 33 23.25 6.43 10.59
CA LYS A 33 24.12 5.59 9.75
C LYS A 33 24.18 4.14 10.25
N GLU A 34 24.14 3.93 11.56
CA GLU A 34 24.02 2.57 12.14
C GLU A 34 22.71 1.92 11.71
N GLY A 35 21.58 2.64 11.86
CA GLY A 35 20.27 2.16 11.44
C GLY A 35 20.22 1.81 9.95
N ASN A 36 20.81 2.66 9.10
CA ASN A 36 20.94 2.43 7.66
C ASN A 36 21.81 1.19 7.35
N ASN A 37 22.86 0.95 8.12
CA ASN A 37 23.74 -0.22 7.96
C ASN A 37 23.08 -1.52 8.40
N SER A 38 22.27 -1.50 9.47
CA SER A 38 21.43 -2.63 9.87
C SER A 38 20.33 -2.92 8.84
N TYR A 39 19.70 -1.88 8.27
CA TYR A 39 18.70 -2.01 7.21
C TYR A 39 19.24 -2.74 5.98
N LYS A 40 20.44 -2.33 5.52
CA LYS A 40 21.14 -2.96 4.39
C LYS A 40 21.48 -4.44 4.61
N LYS A 41 21.56 -4.90 5.86
CA LYS A 41 21.79 -6.30 6.25
C LYS A 41 20.49 -7.11 6.40
N GLY A 42 19.32 -6.49 6.25
CA GLY A 42 18.02 -7.10 6.54
C GLY A 42 17.67 -7.15 8.03
N ASP A 43 18.48 -6.56 8.92
CA ASP A 43 18.20 -6.48 10.35
C ASP A 43 17.29 -5.27 10.65
N PHE A 44 16.03 -5.41 10.26
CA PHE A 44 15.03 -4.35 10.41
C PHE A 44 14.72 -4.03 11.88
N LYS A 45 14.93 -4.99 12.80
CA LYS A 45 14.73 -4.80 14.24
C LYS A 45 15.82 -3.88 14.81
N ASN A 46 17.09 -4.19 14.62
CA ASN A 46 18.17 -3.31 15.09
C ASN A 46 18.26 -2.01 14.28
N SER A 47 17.84 -2.03 13.02
CA SER A 47 17.65 -0.82 12.23
C SER A 47 16.63 0.14 12.87
N SER A 48 15.43 -0.35 13.22
CA SER A 48 14.42 0.44 13.94
C SER A 48 14.93 0.90 15.31
N ASN A 49 15.59 0.04 16.08
CA ASN A 49 16.19 0.41 17.37
C ASN A 49 17.16 1.62 17.24
N SER A 50 18.02 1.64 16.23
CA SER A 50 18.89 2.79 15.95
C SER A 50 18.09 4.02 15.49
N TYR A 51 17.13 3.89 14.58
CA TYR A 51 16.35 5.05 14.16
C TYR A 51 15.53 5.67 15.30
N ILE A 52 14.96 4.87 16.21
CA ILE A 52 14.25 5.38 17.40
C ILE A 52 15.19 6.23 18.28
N LYS A 53 16.44 5.78 18.50
CA LYS A 53 17.47 6.58 19.20
C LYS A 53 17.82 7.87 18.42
N SER A 54 18.00 7.76 17.10
CA SER A 54 18.28 8.92 16.23
C SER A 54 17.17 9.98 16.29
N ILE A 55 15.90 9.56 16.40
CA ILE A 55 14.72 10.43 16.58
C ILE A 55 14.63 11.01 18.00
N ALA A 56 15.17 10.32 19.01
CA ALA A 56 15.25 10.85 20.37
C ALA A 56 16.24 12.03 20.46
N GLU A 57 17.42 11.90 19.82
CA GLU A 57 18.45 12.95 19.77
C GLU A 57 18.07 14.13 18.85
N ASP A 58 17.41 13.88 17.73
CA ASP A 58 16.80 14.93 16.90
C ASP A 58 15.41 14.50 16.41
N GLN A 59 14.39 15.02 17.09
CA GLN A 59 12.99 14.79 16.76
C GLN A 59 12.57 15.33 15.38
N ASN A 60 13.43 16.10 14.70
CA ASN A 60 13.20 16.63 13.36
C ASN A 60 14.10 16.00 12.29
N ASN A 61 14.86 14.95 12.64
CA ASN A 61 15.59 14.13 11.68
C ASN A 61 14.62 13.32 10.80
N LEU A 62 14.17 13.97 9.72
CA LEU A 62 13.20 13.43 8.77
C LEU A 62 13.65 12.11 8.14
N ASP A 63 14.95 11.94 7.87
CA ASP A 63 15.49 10.70 7.31
C ASP A 63 15.36 9.53 8.28
N ALA A 64 15.62 9.75 9.58
CA ALA A 64 15.43 8.73 10.61
C ALA A 64 13.96 8.35 10.76
N ILE A 65 13.04 9.33 10.77
CA ILE A 65 11.59 9.07 10.86
C ILE A 65 11.09 8.25 9.65
N TYR A 66 11.47 8.64 8.43
CA TYR A 66 11.09 7.94 7.20
C TYR A 66 11.67 6.52 7.15
N ASN A 67 12.96 6.37 7.49
CA ASN A 67 13.62 5.07 7.47
C ASN A 67 13.12 4.14 8.59
N ASN A 68 12.67 4.67 9.73
CA ASN A 68 11.97 3.88 10.74
C ASN A 68 10.64 3.33 10.21
N GLY A 69 9.87 4.15 9.48
CA GLY A 69 8.69 3.68 8.75
C GLY A 69 9.00 2.54 7.78
N ASN A 70 10.13 2.62 7.07
CA ASN A 70 10.60 1.56 6.17
C ASN A 70 11.03 0.30 6.93
N SER A 71 11.70 0.41 8.09
CA SER A 71 12.04 -0.75 8.94
C SER A 71 10.80 -1.46 9.46
N TYR A 72 9.78 -0.72 9.90
CA TYR A 72 8.51 -1.29 10.33
C TYR A 72 7.74 -1.96 9.18
N MET A 73 7.78 -1.40 7.96
CA MET A 73 7.25 -2.08 6.76
C MET A 73 7.92 -3.44 6.54
N MET A 74 9.25 -3.48 6.63
CA MET A 74 10.03 -4.70 6.34
C MET A 74 10.01 -5.74 7.47
N SER A 75 9.74 -5.34 8.71
CA SER A 75 9.47 -6.25 9.83
C SER A 75 8.02 -6.75 9.88
N GLY A 76 7.12 -6.17 9.08
CA GLY A 76 5.70 -6.53 9.02
C GLY A 76 4.83 -5.84 10.09
N ASP A 77 5.37 -4.89 10.86
CA ASP A 77 4.55 -3.99 11.69
C ASP A 77 4.03 -2.82 10.84
N PHE A 78 2.96 -3.11 10.11
CA PHE A 78 2.31 -2.14 9.26
C PHE A 78 1.70 -0.96 10.06
N LYS A 79 1.45 -1.10 11.37
CA LYS A 79 0.92 0.00 12.20
C LYS A 79 2.03 0.99 12.55
N GLY A 80 3.15 0.52 13.10
CA GLY A 80 4.33 1.35 13.38
C GLY A 80 4.87 2.06 12.13
N ALA A 81 4.78 1.40 10.97
CA ALA A 81 5.10 2.01 9.68
C ALA A 81 4.26 3.26 9.39
N ARG A 82 2.92 3.13 9.47
CA ARG A 82 1.98 4.24 9.19
C ARG A 82 2.12 5.38 10.19
N GLU A 83 2.40 5.09 11.46
CA GLU A 83 2.64 6.12 12.48
C GLU A 83 3.89 6.95 12.17
N ASN A 84 4.98 6.31 11.76
CA ASN A 84 6.21 7.01 11.37
C ASN A 84 6.04 7.81 10.08
N PHE A 85 5.37 7.27 9.05
CA PHE A 85 5.10 8.04 7.83
C PHE A 85 4.18 9.25 8.08
N ASN A 86 3.19 9.16 8.98
CA ASN A 86 2.36 10.31 9.37
C ASN A 86 3.17 11.38 10.15
N ASN A 87 4.09 10.98 11.03
CA ASN A 87 5.02 11.90 11.71
C ASN A 87 5.95 12.62 10.70
N TYR A 88 6.43 11.90 9.69
CA TYR A 88 7.20 12.50 8.59
C TYR A 88 6.34 13.46 7.73
N ILE A 89 5.08 13.14 7.45
CA ILE A 89 4.14 14.02 6.74
C ILE A 89 3.85 15.29 7.51
N SER A 90 3.69 15.23 8.84
CA SER A 90 3.42 16.43 9.65
C SER A 90 4.62 17.37 9.74
N LYS A 91 5.85 16.82 9.79
CA LYS A 91 7.10 17.59 9.89
C LYS A 91 7.66 18.08 8.53
N SER A 92 7.52 17.32 7.44
CA SER A 92 8.08 17.73 6.14
C SER A 92 7.30 18.89 5.52
N LYS A 93 8.04 19.79 4.83
CA LYS A 93 7.51 20.93 4.05
C LYS A 93 7.44 20.62 2.55
N SER A 94 8.08 19.54 2.09
CA SER A 94 8.18 19.18 0.67
C SER A 94 6.92 18.44 0.19
N LYS A 95 6.45 18.76 -1.03
CA LYS A 95 5.36 18.01 -1.67
C LYS A 95 5.82 16.60 -2.05
N THR A 96 7.03 16.45 -2.58
CA THR A 96 7.63 15.17 -2.97
C THR A 96 7.73 14.20 -1.80
N ASP A 97 8.06 14.71 -0.62
CA ASP A 97 8.19 13.94 0.62
C ASP A 97 6.81 13.41 1.06
N LYS A 98 5.81 14.30 1.12
CA LYS A 98 4.43 13.92 1.43
C LYS A 98 3.88 12.92 0.41
N ALA A 99 4.21 13.07 -0.88
CA ALA A 99 3.84 12.11 -1.92
C ALA A 99 4.41 10.71 -1.64
N LYS A 100 5.71 10.60 -1.37
CA LYS A 100 6.38 9.33 -1.02
C LYS A 100 5.82 8.70 0.25
N ALA A 101 5.58 9.49 1.29
CA ALA A 101 5.05 8.98 2.55
C ALA A 101 3.60 8.51 2.43
N HIS A 102 2.72 9.26 1.74
CA HIS A 102 1.36 8.80 1.43
C HIS A 102 1.36 7.53 0.56
N TYR A 103 2.28 7.43 -0.42
CA TYR A 103 2.46 6.20 -1.21
C TYR A 103 2.85 5.00 -0.31
N ASN A 104 3.76 5.19 0.64
CA ASN A 104 4.16 4.13 1.57
C ASN A 104 3.07 3.76 2.59
N ILE A 105 2.23 4.71 3.03
CA ILE A 105 1.05 4.39 3.85
C ILE A 105 0.05 3.56 3.03
N GLY A 106 -0.16 3.91 1.75
CA GLY A 106 -0.96 3.10 0.83
C GLY A 106 -0.40 1.68 0.67
N ASN A 107 0.91 1.55 0.44
CA ASN A 107 1.61 0.27 0.34
C ASN A 107 1.52 -0.52 1.65
N SER A 108 1.52 0.15 2.81
CA SER A 108 1.38 -0.48 4.12
C SER A 108 0.04 -1.19 4.27
N TYR A 109 -1.07 -0.50 3.98
CA TYR A 109 -2.40 -1.10 4.01
C TYR A 109 -2.56 -2.21 2.97
N LEU A 110 -2.08 -1.99 1.73
CA LEU A 110 -2.19 -2.97 0.65
C LEU A 110 -1.37 -4.25 0.95
N THR A 111 -0.17 -4.10 1.51
CA THR A 111 0.68 -5.24 1.92
C THR A 111 0.08 -5.97 3.11
N GLN A 112 -0.48 -5.24 4.08
CA GLN A 112 -1.17 -5.84 5.23
C GLN A 112 -2.37 -6.68 4.79
N TYR A 113 -3.27 -6.12 3.96
CA TYR A 113 -4.39 -6.84 3.36
C TYR A 113 -3.92 -8.09 2.58
N ALA A 114 -2.88 -7.95 1.75
CA ALA A 114 -2.34 -9.05 0.96
C ALA A 114 -1.67 -10.14 1.80
N LYS A 115 -1.10 -9.79 2.98
CA LYS A 115 -0.56 -10.76 3.94
C LYS A 115 -1.69 -11.52 4.63
N GLU A 116 -2.62 -10.82 5.27
CA GLU A 116 -3.73 -11.43 6.02
C GLU A 116 -4.61 -12.32 5.12
N THR A 117 -4.82 -11.93 3.85
CA THR A 117 -5.49 -12.77 2.84
C THR A 117 -4.72 -14.07 2.53
N LYS A 118 -3.38 -14.02 2.45
CA LYS A 118 -2.55 -15.22 2.20
C LYS A 118 -2.48 -16.14 3.40
N GLU A 119 -2.62 -15.60 4.60
CA GLU A 119 -2.69 -16.34 5.87
C GLU A 119 -4.10 -16.94 6.11
N GLY A 120 -5.00 -16.86 5.13
CA GLY A 120 -6.35 -17.45 5.16
C GLY A 120 -7.40 -16.57 5.85
N GLY A 121 -7.04 -15.38 6.32
CA GLY A 121 -7.96 -14.42 6.91
C GLY A 121 -8.82 -13.68 5.90
N GLN A 122 -9.92 -13.09 6.38
CA GLN A 122 -10.72 -12.11 5.64
C GLN A 122 -10.43 -10.69 6.22
N PRO A 123 -9.38 -9.99 5.74
CA PRO A 123 -9.01 -8.66 6.25
C PRO A 123 -10.11 -7.61 6.00
N PRO A 124 -10.16 -6.53 6.82
CA PRO A 124 -11.11 -5.44 6.63
C PRO A 124 -11.02 -4.78 5.25
N SER A 125 -12.17 -4.53 4.61
CA SER A 125 -12.24 -3.74 3.36
C SER A 125 -11.66 -2.32 3.52
N GLU A 126 -11.79 -1.78 4.74
CA GLU A 126 -11.20 -0.52 5.20
C GLU A 126 -9.71 -0.40 4.86
N TYR A 127 -8.95 -1.49 4.79
CA TYR A 127 -7.55 -1.45 4.37
C TYR A 127 -7.39 -1.12 2.88
N LEU A 128 -8.25 -1.64 2.00
CA LEU A 128 -8.25 -1.28 0.59
C LEU A 128 -8.74 0.16 0.39
N GLU A 129 -9.77 0.56 1.12
CA GLU A 129 -10.30 1.93 1.08
C GLU A 129 -9.27 2.95 1.58
N SER A 130 -8.57 2.64 2.68
CA SER A 130 -7.42 3.39 3.18
C SER A 130 -6.30 3.45 2.14
N ALA A 131 -5.89 2.33 1.54
CA ALA A 131 -4.85 2.30 0.51
C ALA A 131 -5.21 3.20 -0.69
N VAL A 132 -6.43 3.06 -1.22
CA VAL A 132 -6.99 3.89 -2.29
C VAL A 132 -6.96 5.38 -1.92
N ASN A 133 -7.33 5.74 -0.69
CA ASN A 133 -7.34 7.13 -0.24
C ASN A 133 -5.92 7.71 -0.06
N GLU A 134 -4.96 6.90 0.38
CA GLU A 134 -3.56 7.31 0.53
C GLU A 134 -2.84 7.45 -0.82
N TYR A 135 -3.06 6.55 -1.79
CA TYR A 135 -2.57 6.75 -3.16
C TYR A 135 -3.19 7.99 -3.81
N LYS A 136 -4.48 8.27 -3.58
CA LYS A 136 -5.11 9.54 -4.00
C LYS A 136 -4.45 10.76 -3.35
N LYS A 137 -4.04 10.71 -2.08
CA LYS A 137 -3.27 11.79 -1.42
C LYS A 137 -1.87 11.94 -2.03
N SER A 138 -1.19 10.83 -2.29
CA SER A 138 0.12 10.81 -2.95
C SER A 138 0.07 11.50 -4.32
N LEU A 139 -0.89 11.13 -5.17
CA LEU A 139 -1.07 11.69 -6.51
C LEU A 139 -1.50 13.17 -6.51
N ARG A 140 -2.13 13.68 -5.44
CA ARG A 140 -2.35 15.14 -5.28
C ARG A 140 -1.05 15.92 -5.04
N HIS A 141 -0.04 15.27 -4.48
CA HIS A 141 1.28 15.86 -4.23
C HIS A 141 2.27 15.61 -5.38
N ASN A 142 2.22 14.43 -6.03
CA ASN A 142 2.97 14.08 -7.23
C ASN A 142 2.05 13.48 -8.32
N PRO A 143 1.39 14.29 -9.17
CA PRO A 143 0.48 13.77 -10.21
C PRO A 143 1.18 12.93 -11.29
N LYS A 144 2.51 13.00 -11.40
CA LYS A 144 3.29 12.29 -12.43
C LYS A 144 3.67 10.86 -12.04
N ASP A 145 3.56 10.50 -10.76
CA ASP A 145 3.90 9.20 -10.20
C ASP A 145 3.24 8.02 -10.94
N SER A 146 4.04 7.15 -11.56
CA SER A 146 3.57 5.92 -12.23
C SER A 146 3.09 4.88 -11.25
N ASP A 147 3.78 4.75 -10.13
CA ASP A 147 3.70 3.60 -9.26
C ASP A 147 2.52 3.79 -8.29
N ALA A 148 2.30 5.02 -7.81
CA ALA A 148 1.08 5.39 -7.11
C ALA A 148 -0.17 5.31 -8.01
N ARG A 149 -0.07 5.56 -9.32
CA ARG A 149 -1.20 5.31 -10.26
C ARG A 149 -1.47 3.82 -10.42
N TYR A 150 -0.44 3.02 -10.61
CA TYR A 150 -0.57 1.56 -10.76
C TYR A 150 -1.16 0.92 -9.49
N ASN A 151 -0.61 1.25 -8.31
CA ASN A 151 -1.09 0.70 -7.04
C ASN A 151 -2.50 1.20 -6.68
N LEU A 152 -2.89 2.43 -7.07
CA LEU A 152 -4.28 2.89 -6.95
C LEU A 152 -5.24 2.03 -7.80
N SER A 153 -4.91 1.80 -9.08
CA SER A 153 -5.72 0.93 -9.96
C SER A 153 -5.79 -0.50 -9.46
N TYR A 154 -4.69 -1.04 -8.92
CA TYR A 154 -4.65 -2.37 -8.32
C TYR A 154 -5.52 -2.46 -7.05
N ALA A 155 -5.40 -1.50 -6.12
CA ALA A 155 -6.21 -1.47 -4.90
C ALA A 155 -7.72 -1.33 -5.21
N LEU A 156 -8.09 -0.49 -6.19
CA LEU A 156 -9.47 -0.39 -6.68
C LEU A 156 -9.97 -1.73 -7.26
N LYS A 157 -9.15 -2.45 -8.02
CA LYS A 157 -9.54 -3.76 -8.57
C LYS A 157 -9.67 -4.83 -7.48
N MET A 158 -8.81 -4.81 -6.47
CA MET A 158 -8.96 -5.67 -5.28
C MET A 158 -10.26 -5.39 -4.54
N MET A 159 -10.65 -4.12 -4.40
CA MET A 159 -11.89 -3.70 -3.72
C MET A 159 -13.14 -4.18 -4.45
N GLN A 160 -13.17 -4.04 -5.79
CA GLN A 160 -14.24 -4.61 -6.62
C GLN A 160 -14.32 -6.14 -6.47
N ASN A 161 -13.17 -6.82 -6.51
CA ASN A 161 -13.13 -8.29 -6.38
C ASN A 161 -13.58 -8.78 -4.99
N GLN A 162 -13.47 -7.97 -3.95
CA GLN A 162 -14.02 -8.26 -2.61
C GLN A 162 -15.55 -8.11 -2.61
N GLN A 163 -16.06 -6.99 -3.11
CA GLN A 163 -17.51 -6.70 -3.14
C GLN A 163 -18.31 -7.78 -3.89
N ASN A 164 -17.80 -8.28 -5.01
CA ASN A 164 -18.46 -9.37 -5.75
C ASN A 164 -18.55 -10.66 -4.91
N LYS A 165 -17.48 -11.07 -4.22
CA LYS A 165 -17.48 -12.28 -3.36
C LYS A 165 -18.46 -12.19 -2.19
N ASP A 166 -18.65 -10.99 -1.64
CA ASP A 166 -19.60 -10.76 -0.55
C ASP A 166 -21.06 -10.60 -1.06
N GLN A 167 -21.27 -10.51 -2.38
CA GLN A 167 -22.58 -10.72 -3.03
C GLN A 167 -22.82 -12.21 -3.31
N ASP A 168 -21.87 -12.91 -3.94
CA ASP A 168 -21.98 -14.34 -4.29
C ASP A 168 -22.36 -15.22 -3.08
N LYS A 169 -21.79 -14.93 -1.90
CA LYS A 169 -22.14 -15.61 -0.63
C LYS A 169 -23.62 -15.42 -0.23
N LYS A 170 -24.15 -14.19 -0.33
CA LYS A 170 -25.53 -13.86 0.09
C LYS A 170 -26.58 -14.54 -0.81
N ASP A 171 -26.25 -14.71 -2.09
CA ASP A 171 -27.11 -15.41 -3.06
C ASP A 171 -27.04 -16.95 -2.95
N GLN A 172 -26.09 -17.49 -2.16
CA GLN A 172 -26.09 -18.90 -1.74
C GLN A 172 -26.92 -19.11 -0.48
N ASP A 173 -26.72 -18.30 0.58
CA ASP A 173 -27.48 -18.42 1.84
C ASP A 173 -29.01 -18.30 1.62
N ASN A 174 -29.44 -17.45 0.69
CA ASN A 174 -30.85 -17.28 0.31
C ASN A 174 -31.47 -18.47 -0.45
N LYS A 175 -30.69 -19.47 -0.89
CA LYS A 175 -31.21 -20.63 -1.65
C LYS A 175 -31.49 -21.86 -0.79
N ASP A 176 -30.78 -22.05 0.32
CA ASP A 176 -30.97 -23.22 1.19
C ASP A 176 -32.17 -23.12 2.14
N GLN A 177 -32.75 -21.93 2.33
CA GLN A 177 -33.98 -21.78 3.14
C GLN A 177 -35.24 -22.29 2.41
N ASN A 178 -35.23 -22.42 1.09
CA ASN A 178 -36.41 -22.76 0.28
C ASN A 178 -36.61 -24.27 0.03
N LYS A 179 -36.11 -25.13 0.95
CA LYS A 179 -36.12 -26.60 0.78
C LYS A 179 -36.58 -27.41 2.00
N LYS A 180 -37.38 -26.81 2.89
CA LYS A 180 -38.04 -27.48 4.02
C LYS A 180 -39.50 -27.06 4.20
N ASP A 181 -40.35 -27.39 3.23
CA ASP A 181 -41.80 -27.63 3.45
C ASP A 181 -42.45 -28.24 2.21
N GLN A 182 -42.24 -29.54 1.99
CA GLN A 182 -43.10 -30.34 1.10
C GLN A 182 -42.96 -31.84 1.38
N ASP A 183 -43.54 -32.29 2.49
CA ASP A 183 -43.70 -33.72 2.77
C ASP A 183 -45.00 -33.98 3.56
N LYS A 184 -45.70 -35.06 3.22
CA LYS A 184 -47.00 -35.51 3.77
C LYS A 184 -48.23 -34.61 3.57
N LYS A 185 -49.04 -34.95 2.56
CA LYS A 185 -50.27 -35.71 2.83
C LYS A 185 -50.71 -36.52 1.60
N ASP A 186 -51.24 -37.71 1.88
CA ASP A 186 -51.65 -38.70 0.89
C ASP A 186 -53.13 -38.59 0.53
N GLN A 187 -53.46 -39.03 -0.69
CA GLN A 187 -54.74 -39.60 -1.17
C GLN A 187 -56.09 -39.05 -0.68
N GLU A 188 -56.92 -38.62 -1.65
CA GLU A 188 -58.16 -39.37 -1.95
C GLU A 188 -58.53 -39.27 -3.45
N LYS A 189 -59.50 -40.07 -3.92
CA LYS A 189 -59.82 -40.28 -5.35
C LYS A 189 -61.20 -39.73 -5.72
N LYS A 190 -61.38 -39.21 -6.95
CA LYS A 190 -62.18 -39.86 -8.03
C LYS A 190 -62.48 -38.97 -9.26
N ASP A 191 -62.25 -39.58 -10.43
CA ASP A 191 -63.13 -39.74 -11.60
C ASP A 191 -63.76 -38.56 -12.41
N GLN A 192 -63.68 -38.77 -13.74
CA GLN A 192 -64.59 -38.41 -14.85
C GLN A 192 -64.44 -37.12 -15.70
N ASP A 193 -64.01 -37.39 -16.95
CA ASP A 193 -64.72 -37.09 -18.22
C ASP A 193 -64.69 -35.70 -18.91
N ASN A 194 -63.97 -35.73 -20.04
CA ASN A 194 -64.41 -35.33 -21.40
C ASN A 194 -64.40 -33.85 -21.87
N LYS A 195 -63.57 -33.67 -22.92
CA LYS A 195 -63.91 -33.17 -24.27
C LYS A 195 -63.59 -31.74 -24.74
N ASP A 196 -62.89 -31.76 -25.87
CA ASP A 196 -63.06 -30.97 -27.10
C ASP A 196 -62.82 -29.44 -27.14
N GLN A 197 -61.83 -29.08 -27.97
CA GLN A 197 -61.83 -27.93 -28.89
C GLN A 197 -61.65 -26.51 -28.25
N ASP A 198 -61.13 -25.48 -28.93
CA ASP A 198 -60.74 -25.37 -30.34
C ASP A 198 -59.60 -24.35 -30.61
N LYS A 199 -58.87 -24.56 -31.72
CA LYS A 199 -58.28 -23.56 -32.67
C LYS A 199 -57.49 -22.30 -32.24
N LYS A 200 -56.39 -22.08 -33.00
CA LYS A 200 -55.87 -20.79 -33.56
C LYS A 200 -55.12 -19.82 -32.61
N ASP A 201 -54.23 -18.93 -33.08
CA ASP A 201 -53.48 -18.81 -34.35
C ASP A 201 -52.24 -17.91 -34.12
N GLN A 202 -51.16 -18.11 -34.91
CA GLN A 202 -50.12 -17.10 -35.25
C GLN A 202 -49.24 -16.52 -34.08
N ASP A 203 -48.02 -16.00 -34.30
CA ASP A 203 -47.19 -15.94 -35.52
C ASP A 203 -45.67 -16.01 -35.26
N LYS A 204 -44.91 -16.28 -36.35
CA LYS A 204 -43.54 -15.81 -36.71
C LYS A 204 -42.59 -15.29 -35.59
N LYS A 205 -41.40 -15.91 -35.40
CA LYS A 205 -40.10 -15.60 -36.07
C LYS A 205 -39.40 -14.32 -35.55
N ASP A 206 -38.07 -14.20 -35.51
CA ASP A 206 -36.99 -14.99 -36.16
C ASP A 206 -35.87 -15.44 -35.20
N GLN A 207 -35.10 -16.43 -35.65
CA GLN A 207 -33.72 -16.70 -35.22
C GLN A 207 -32.82 -16.59 -36.45
N GLU A 208 -31.70 -15.88 -36.37
CA GLU A 208 -30.41 -16.28 -36.97
C GLU A 208 -29.26 -15.54 -36.25
N LYS A 209 -28.27 -16.30 -35.73
CA LYS A 209 -26.91 -16.45 -36.26
C LYS A 209 -26.15 -15.11 -36.37
N LYS A 210 -25.11 -14.90 -35.54
CA LYS A 210 -23.73 -15.37 -35.80
C LYS A 210 -23.19 -14.87 -37.14
N ASP A 211 -22.17 -14.04 -37.07
CA ASP A 211 -20.88 -14.39 -37.66
C ASP A 211 -19.75 -14.05 -36.69
N GLN A 212 -18.67 -14.82 -36.77
CA GLN A 212 -17.35 -14.44 -36.29
C GLN A 212 -16.50 -14.22 -37.52
N ASP A 213 -15.56 -13.26 -37.51
CA ASP A 213 -14.25 -13.66 -37.99
C ASP A 213 -13.06 -12.95 -37.33
N ASN A 214 -11.94 -13.67 -37.37
CA ASN A 214 -10.58 -13.23 -37.13
C ASN A 214 -9.93 -12.98 -38.53
N LYS A 215 -8.69 -12.52 -38.75
CA LYS A 215 -7.52 -12.14 -37.93
C LYS A 215 -6.52 -11.35 -38.81
N ASP A 216 -5.53 -10.74 -38.16
CA ASP A 216 -4.08 -10.74 -38.48
C ASP A 216 -3.44 -9.40 -38.04
N GLN A 217 -2.32 -9.30 -37.30
CA GLN A 217 -1.01 -10.03 -37.24
C GLN A 217 -0.10 -9.77 -38.46
N ASP A 218 1.23 -9.62 -38.37
CA ASP A 218 2.25 -9.93 -37.35
C ASP A 218 2.40 -8.83 -36.25
N LYS A 219 3.36 -8.74 -35.29
CA LYS A 219 4.75 -9.25 -35.08
C LYS A 219 5.79 -8.64 -36.07
N LYS A 220 7.11 -8.62 -35.88
CA LYS A 220 8.04 -8.77 -34.71
C LYS A 220 8.97 -7.51 -34.71
N ASP A 221 10.05 -7.30 -33.94
CA ASP A 221 10.92 -8.06 -33.00
C ASP A 221 11.13 -7.22 -31.72
N GLN A 222 11.47 -7.70 -30.52
CA GLN A 222 12.24 -8.85 -30.03
C GLN A 222 13.78 -8.72 -30.15
N ASP A 223 14.43 -8.16 -29.13
CA ASP A 223 15.76 -8.63 -28.73
C ASP A 223 16.01 -8.51 -27.20
N ASN A 224 17.16 -9.02 -26.76
CA ASN A 224 17.53 -9.37 -25.38
C ASN A 224 17.70 -8.15 -24.43
N LYS A 225 17.47 -8.21 -23.10
CA LYS A 225 17.83 -9.15 -22.01
C LYS A 225 19.25 -8.92 -21.44
N ASP A 226 19.37 -9.09 -20.11
CA ASP A 226 20.56 -8.96 -19.24
C ASP A 226 21.17 -7.54 -19.16
N GLN A 227 21.41 -6.94 -17.98
CA GLN A 227 22.25 -7.45 -16.88
C GLN A 227 21.82 -6.95 -15.48
N GLU A 228 22.24 -7.70 -14.44
CA GLU A 228 22.26 -7.24 -13.06
C GLU A 228 23.55 -6.48 -12.69
N LYS A 229 23.43 -5.59 -11.70
CA LYS A 229 24.41 -5.30 -10.63
C LYS A 229 25.91 -5.56 -10.94
N LYS A 230 26.65 -4.48 -11.12
CA LYS A 230 27.78 -4.08 -10.24
C LYS A 230 28.30 -2.71 -10.63
N ASP A 231 28.63 -1.90 -9.63
CA ASP A 231 29.98 -1.34 -9.55
C ASP A 231 30.24 -0.77 -8.16
N GLN A 232 31.26 -1.31 -7.47
CA GLN A 232 31.81 -0.75 -6.25
C GLN A 232 33.27 -1.20 -6.09
N GLU A 233 34.19 -0.22 -6.00
CA GLU A 233 35.56 -0.31 -5.47
C GLU A 233 36.58 -1.28 -6.13
N LYS A 234 37.46 -0.72 -6.99
CA LYS A 234 38.95 -0.63 -6.86
C LYS A 234 39.59 -0.39 -8.24
N LYS A 235 40.76 0.25 -8.36
CA LYS A 235 41.78 0.64 -7.36
C LYS A 235 42.53 1.92 -7.77
N ASP A 236 43.38 2.41 -6.88
CA ASP A 236 44.25 3.58 -7.05
C ASP A 236 45.41 3.37 -8.05
N GLN A 237 46.05 4.50 -8.41
CA GLN A 237 47.38 4.65 -9.03
C GLN A 237 47.61 4.11 -10.45
N ASP A 238 47.90 5.02 -11.38
CA ASP A 238 49.31 5.24 -11.74
C ASP A 238 49.57 6.70 -12.19
N ASN A 239 50.84 7.10 -12.31
CA ASN A 239 51.26 8.47 -12.62
C ASN A 239 51.22 8.80 -14.13
N LYS A 240 50.92 10.07 -14.46
CA LYS A 240 51.88 10.95 -15.18
C LYS A 240 51.42 12.42 -15.21
N ASP A 241 52.45 13.28 -15.18
CA ASP A 241 52.52 14.73 -15.46
C ASP A 241 51.55 15.67 -14.72
#